data_AF-A0A4P7ZCB2-F1
#
_entry.id   AF-A0A4P7ZCB2-F1
#
_cell.length_a   1.000
_cell.length_b   1.000
_cell.length_c   1.000
_cell.angle_alpha   90.00
_cell.angle_beta   90.00
_cell.angle_gamma   90.00
#
_symmetry.space_group_name_H-M   'P 1'
#
loop_
_entity.id
_entity.type
_entity.pdbx_description
1 polymer ?
#
loop_
_entity_poly.entity_id
_entity_poly.type
_entity_poly.pdbx_seq_one_letter_code
_entity_poly.pdbx_strand_id
1 'polypeptide(L)'
;MTEVIMRKPFKVRRISIKEAIASLPSVVPLTNSLPPIDLFIGASGFEERILAAPERIEKMGGRVLGLSLLGRYGTNPEDNSKRARELLPLLERLNRSIEFFDAESPASIKASIDSAIDRFCVREDGVRGHIVFDTSGSSSQLIFSVLAAVFRSCVNVMLTILYTPALQYHEPSSANRNELSFDWGEGDLREFGVAEVYYNELYQGMHQDHLPAYVIAFPSMFTERLQRSLGHLGVGPLVGAEKSIHWVLPSTSHSDHQWRRMQIEKCLAALFPYGAEEPGSVQTLPLDSYSCCDVFDYAHAAEIVMEQVESQGGCANISLIHMGAKLQTVGAALALAARPEVALVGARPIAFAAQTYSTGKGETQAVTFESQRAAVKAIQDIGSLKIVPG
;
A
#
# COMPACT_ATOMS: atom_id res chain seq x y z
N MET A 1 52.45 26.60 24.87
CA MET A 1 52.31 25.70 23.71
C MET A 1 50.85 25.72 23.32
N THR A 2 50.53 26.28 22.17
CA THR A 2 49.14 26.42 21.70
C THR A 2 48.80 25.18 20.89
N GLU A 3 47.86 24.38 21.37
CA GLU A 3 47.40 23.17 20.69
C GLU A 3 46.61 23.60 19.43
N VAL A 4 47.19 23.36 18.25
CA VAL A 4 46.50 23.60 16.99
C VAL A 4 45.52 22.45 16.78
N ILE A 5 44.25 22.67 17.08
CA ILE A 5 43.18 21.72 16.78
C ILE A 5 43.01 21.68 15.25
N MET A 6 43.65 20.70 14.61
CA MET A 6 43.39 20.40 13.20
C MET A 6 41.98 19.81 13.07
N ARG A 7 41.05 20.60 12.52
CA ARG A 7 39.72 20.11 12.16
C ARG A 7 39.87 19.09 11.04
N LYS A 8 39.41 17.86 11.26
CA LYS A 8 39.32 16.85 10.19
C LYS A 8 38.47 17.42 9.05
N PRO A 9 38.92 17.29 7.79
CA PRO A 9 38.10 17.68 6.65
C PRO A 9 36.81 16.87 6.68
N PHE A 10 35.71 17.52 6.31
CA PHE A 10 34.40 16.89 6.15
C PHE A 10 33.79 17.37 4.84
N LYS A 11 32.96 16.51 4.24
CA LYS A 11 32.14 16.84 3.07
C LYS A 11 30.69 16.93 3.51
N VAL A 12 29.95 17.85 2.91
CA VAL A 12 28.49 17.95 3.07
C VAL A 12 27.87 17.44 1.78
N ARG A 13 26.93 16.50 1.86
CA ARG A 13 26.16 16.03 0.71
C ARG A 13 24.68 15.89 1.05
N ARG A 14 23.82 16.05 0.04
CA ARG A 14 22.38 15.79 0.13
C ARG A 14 22.13 14.28 0.19
N ILE A 15 21.21 13.85 1.04
CA ILE A 15 20.70 12.48 1.06
C ILE A 15 19.77 12.32 -0.16
N SER A 16 20.07 11.34 -1.02
CA SER A 16 19.27 11.07 -2.21
C SER A 16 18.15 10.06 -1.91
N ILE A 17 17.11 10.04 -2.75
CA ILE A 17 16.05 9.01 -2.70
C ILE A 17 16.69 7.62 -2.74
N LYS A 18 17.58 7.36 -3.70
CA LYS A 18 18.27 6.07 -3.85
C LYS A 18 19.02 5.62 -2.59
N GLU A 19 19.69 6.54 -1.87
CA GLU A 19 20.38 6.20 -0.61
C GLU A 19 19.38 5.79 0.48
N ALA A 20 18.29 6.54 0.62
CA ALA A 20 17.26 6.24 1.61
C ALA A 20 16.56 4.91 1.32
N ILE A 21 16.18 4.67 0.05
CA ILE A 21 15.55 3.43 -0.40
C ILE A 21 16.47 2.22 -0.21
N ALA A 22 17.77 2.36 -0.48
CA ALA A 22 18.75 1.28 -0.27
C ALA A 22 18.93 0.90 1.21
N SER A 23 18.47 1.72 2.15
CA SER A 23 18.48 1.41 3.59
C SER A 23 17.25 0.63 4.07
N LEU A 24 16.22 0.50 3.22
CA LEU A 24 15.00 -0.22 3.54
C LEU A 24 15.20 -1.74 3.48
N PRO A 25 14.51 -2.52 4.32
CA PRO A 25 14.61 -3.98 4.31
C PRO A 25 14.03 -4.59 3.03
N SER A 26 14.65 -5.65 2.52
CA SER A 26 14.12 -6.38 1.36
C SER A 26 12.89 -7.23 1.73
N VAL A 27 12.05 -7.51 0.73
CA VAL A 27 11.02 -8.55 0.83
C VAL A 27 11.69 -9.92 0.76
N VAL A 28 11.39 -10.79 1.73
CA VAL A 28 11.94 -12.15 1.80
C VAL A 28 10.85 -13.17 2.10
N PRO A 29 10.98 -14.42 1.63
CA PRO A 29 10.08 -15.49 2.05
C PRO A 29 10.10 -15.70 3.56
N LEU A 30 8.93 -15.96 4.16
CA LEU A 30 8.82 -16.26 5.59
C LEU A 30 9.29 -17.70 5.85
N THR A 31 10.59 -17.85 6.06
CA THR A 31 11.26 -19.15 6.30
C THR A 31 11.55 -19.42 7.77
N ASN A 32 11.86 -18.38 8.54
CA ASN A 32 12.30 -18.48 9.94
C ASN A 32 11.18 -18.17 10.94
N SER A 33 11.32 -18.69 12.16
CA SER A 33 10.47 -18.31 13.28
C SER A 33 10.57 -16.81 13.55
N LEU A 34 9.43 -16.15 13.73
CA LEU A 34 9.39 -14.77 14.14
C LEU A 34 9.76 -14.62 15.62
N PRO A 35 10.40 -13.50 16.02
CA PRO A 35 10.50 -13.13 17.42
C PRO A 35 9.11 -13.07 18.08
N PRO A 36 9.01 -13.16 19.41
CA PRO A 36 7.73 -13.07 20.11
C PRO A 36 6.93 -11.84 19.64
N ILE A 37 5.65 -12.03 19.35
CA ILE A 37 4.79 -11.02 18.73
C ILE A 37 3.97 -10.36 19.83
N ASP A 38 4.09 -9.07 20.06
CA ASP A 38 3.29 -8.36 21.07
C ASP A 38 1.90 -8.04 20.53
N LEU A 39 1.83 -7.62 19.28
CA LEU A 39 0.60 -7.24 18.60
C LEU A 39 0.56 -7.89 17.21
N PHE A 40 -0.45 -8.72 16.97
CA PHE A 40 -0.80 -9.19 15.63
C PHE A 40 -1.95 -8.35 15.09
N ILE A 41 -1.80 -7.78 13.90
CA ILE A 41 -2.83 -7.00 13.21
C ILE A 41 -3.18 -7.75 11.93
N GLY A 42 -4.46 -7.90 11.66
CA GLY A 42 -4.94 -8.52 10.42
C GLY A 42 -6.34 -8.07 10.05
N ALA A 43 -6.89 -8.69 9.02
CA ALA A 43 -8.23 -8.43 8.55
C ALA A 43 -9.10 -9.70 8.59
N SER A 44 -10.37 -9.53 8.93
CA SER A 44 -11.40 -10.57 8.82
C SER A 44 -12.12 -10.43 7.47
N GLY A 45 -11.39 -10.63 6.37
CA GLY A 45 -11.93 -10.60 5.00
C GLY A 45 -12.48 -11.96 4.52
N PHE A 46 -12.98 -12.01 3.29
CA PHE A 46 -13.52 -13.24 2.70
C PHE A 46 -12.43 -14.14 2.08
N GLU A 47 -11.31 -13.55 1.67
CA GLU A 47 -10.23 -14.25 0.97
C GLU A 47 -9.60 -15.34 1.85
N GLU A 48 -9.31 -16.52 1.29
CA GLU A 48 -8.65 -17.61 2.02
C GLU A 48 -7.23 -17.27 2.51
N ARG A 49 -6.61 -16.25 1.90
CA ARG A 49 -5.24 -15.81 2.17
C ARG A 49 -5.05 -15.26 3.58
N ILE A 50 -6.13 -14.86 4.27
CA ILE A 50 -6.06 -14.41 5.68
C ILE A 50 -5.67 -15.54 6.64
N LEU A 51 -5.79 -16.80 6.21
CA LEU A 51 -5.42 -17.96 7.00
C LEU A 51 -3.91 -18.24 6.94
N ALA A 52 -3.23 -17.74 5.90
CA ALA A 52 -1.86 -18.14 5.59
C ALA A 52 -0.85 -17.71 6.66
N ALA A 53 -0.86 -16.43 7.06
CA ALA A 53 0.06 -15.94 8.07
C ALA A 53 -0.16 -16.60 9.45
N PRO A 54 -1.40 -16.69 9.99
CA PRO A 54 -1.65 -17.42 11.23
C PRO A 54 -1.19 -18.88 11.20
N GLU A 55 -1.52 -19.62 10.12
CA GLU A 55 -1.07 -21.01 9.95
C GLU A 55 0.46 -21.12 9.94
N ARG A 56 1.14 -20.18 9.27
CA ARG A 56 2.59 -20.20 9.14
C ARG A 56 3.26 -19.90 10.49
N ILE A 57 2.77 -18.89 11.21
CA ILE A 57 3.25 -18.53 12.55
C ILE A 57 3.08 -19.72 13.49
N GLU A 58 1.92 -20.36 13.49
CA GLU A 58 1.64 -21.54 14.32
C GLU A 58 2.59 -22.69 14.00
N LYS A 59 2.76 -23.03 12.71
CA LYS A 59 3.67 -24.10 12.27
C LYS A 59 5.13 -23.87 12.67
N MET A 60 5.55 -22.60 12.78
CA MET A 60 6.90 -22.22 13.21
C MET A 60 7.03 -22.13 14.74
N GLY A 61 5.99 -22.49 15.50
CA GLY A 61 5.98 -22.41 16.96
C GLY A 61 5.86 -21.00 17.52
N GLY A 62 5.49 -20.03 16.68
CA GLY A 62 5.30 -18.64 17.09
C GLY A 62 4.07 -18.47 17.98
N ARG A 63 4.05 -17.38 18.75
CA ARG A 63 2.95 -16.99 19.64
C ARG A 63 2.76 -15.49 19.63
N VAL A 64 1.53 -15.07 19.91
CA VAL A 64 1.19 -13.67 20.16
C VAL A 64 1.05 -13.49 21.68
N LEU A 65 1.86 -12.62 22.27
CA LEU A 65 1.96 -12.41 23.71
C LEU A 65 0.87 -11.47 24.23
N GLY A 66 0.54 -10.43 23.47
CA GLY A 66 -0.39 -9.37 23.88
C GLY A 66 -1.78 -9.54 23.27
N LEU A 67 -1.97 -9.03 22.05
CA LEU A 67 -3.28 -8.91 21.42
C LEU A 67 -3.26 -9.29 19.93
N SER A 68 -4.31 -9.96 19.48
CA SER A 68 -4.65 -10.08 18.06
C SER A 68 -5.77 -9.10 17.72
N LEU A 69 -5.51 -8.12 16.86
CA LEU A 69 -6.43 -7.04 16.51
C LEU A 69 -6.89 -7.20 15.05
N LEU A 70 -8.20 -7.41 14.84
CA LEU A 70 -8.76 -7.75 13.53
C LEU A 70 -9.72 -6.69 12.99
N GLY A 71 -9.43 -6.19 11.79
CA GLY A 71 -10.33 -5.29 11.08
C GLY A 71 -11.52 -6.06 10.49
N ARG A 72 -12.75 -5.59 10.74
CA ARG A 72 -13.98 -6.12 10.13
C ARG A 72 -14.45 -5.20 9.00
N TYR A 73 -14.82 -5.79 7.87
CA TYR A 73 -15.41 -5.07 6.74
C TYR A 73 -16.94 -5.10 6.80
N GLY A 74 -17.56 -4.01 6.36
CA GLY A 74 -18.99 -3.94 6.11
C GLY A 74 -19.38 -4.60 4.77
N THR A 75 -18.48 -4.59 3.79
CA THR A 75 -18.69 -5.26 2.49
C THR A 75 -18.62 -6.78 2.60
N ASN A 76 -19.46 -7.51 1.87
CA ASN A 76 -19.49 -8.98 1.81
C ASN A 76 -19.63 -9.68 3.18
N PRO A 77 -20.64 -9.33 4.01
CA PRO A 77 -20.73 -9.80 5.40
C PRO A 77 -20.85 -11.33 5.53
N GLU A 78 -21.55 -11.99 4.61
CA GLU A 78 -21.73 -13.44 4.63
C GLU A 78 -20.43 -14.19 4.33
N ASP A 79 -19.70 -13.78 3.30
CA ASP A 79 -18.41 -14.38 2.93
C ASP A 79 -17.35 -14.14 4.00
N ASN A 80 -17.31 -12.93 4.57
CA ASN A 80 -16.42 -12.61 5.69
C ASN A 80 -16.74 -13.49 6.91
N SER A 81 -18.03 -13.67 7.23
CA SER A 81 -18.46 -14.50 8.37
C SER A 81 -18.10 -15.97 8.15
N LYS A 82 -18.21 -16.47 6.91
CA LYS A 82 -17.78 -17.82 6.57
C LYS A 82 -16.29 -17.99 6.84
N ARG A 83 -15.46 -17.07 6.35
CA ARG A 83 -14.01 -17.15 6.53
C ARG A 83 -13.56 -16.93 7.98
N ALA A 84 -14.25 -16.05 8.72
CA ALA A 84 -13.98 -15.81 10.13
C ALA A 84 -14.10 -17.09 10.98
N ARG A 85 -15.01 -18.01 10.65
CA ARG A 85 -15.13 -19.31 11.32
C ARG A 85 -13.89 -20.20 11.18
N GLU A 86 -13.08 -19.99 10.15
CA GLU A 86 -11.80 -20.67 9.94
C GLU A 86 -10.64 -19.91 10.59
N LEU A 87 -10.66 -18.57 10.51
CA LEU A 87 -9.60 -17.71 11.03
C LEU A 87 -9.53 -17.67 12.56
N LEU A 88 -10.67 -17.52 13.25
CA LEU A 88 -10.67 -17.31 14.70
C LEU A 88 -10.07 -18.50 15.47
N PRO A 89 -10.38 -19.76 15.16
CA PRO A 89 -9.74 -20.90 15.81
C PRO A 89 -8.22 -20.96 15.59
N LEU A 90 -7.70 -20.46 14.45
CA LEU A 90 -6.26 -20.36 14.21
C LEU A 90 -5.62 -19.32 15.14
N LEU A 91 -6.23 -18.15 15.23
CA LEU A 91 -5.75 -17.06 16.06
C LEU A 91 -5.83 -17.39 17.55
N GLU A 92 -6.89 -18.06 18.01
CA GLU A 92 -7.04 -18.50 19.41
C GLU A 92 -5.90 -19.42 19.88
N ARG A 93 -5.28 -20.17 18.95
CA ARG A 93 -4.10 -21.01 19.24
C ARG A 93 -2.81 -20.19 19.35
N LEU A 94 -2.74 -19.04 18.69
CA LEU A 94 -1.64 -18.09 18.80
C LEU A 94 -1.79 -17.18 20.04
N ASN A 95 -3.02 -16.73 20.31
CA ASN A 95 -3.44 -15.89 21.43
C ASN A 95 -4.97 -15.88 21.58
N ARG A 96 -5.45 -16.01 22.82
CA ARG A 96 -6.89 -15.97 23.15
C ARG A 96 -7.46 -14.54 23.21
N SER A 97 -6.60 -13.52 23.33
CA SER A 97 -7.03 -12.12 23.32
C SER A 97 -7.19 -11.66 21.87
N ILE A 98 -8.45 -11.58 21.42
CA ILE A 98 -8.81 -11.11 20.08
C ILE A 98 -9.77 -9.93 20.24
N GLU A 99 -9.39 -8.77 19.70
CA GLU A 99 -10.23 -7.58 19.63
C GLU A 99 -10.51 -7.23 18.16
N PHE A 100 -11.60 -6.51 17.91
CA PHE A 100 -12.03 -6.11 16.56
C PHE A 100 -12.18 -4.60 16.46
N PHE A 101 -11.96 -4.09 15.26
CA PHE A 101 -12.21 -2.69 14.89
C PHE A 101 -12.86 -2.60 13.51
N ASP A 102 -13.41 -1.43 13.18
CA ASP A 102 -13.96 -1.17 11.85
C ASP A 102 -12.82 -0.94 10.84
N ALA A 103 -12.66 -1.85 9.88
CA ALA A 103 -11.62 -1.77 8.85
C ALA A 103 -11.85 -0.68 7.81
N GLU A 104 -13.01 -0.03 7.83
CA GLU A 104 -13.43 1.00 6.88
C GLU A 104 -13.41 2.42 7.48
N SER A 105 -13.11 2.55 8.79
CA SER A 105 -13.01 3.83 9.50
C SER A 105 -11.55 4.13 9.90
N PRO A 106 -10.85 5.05 9.21
CA PRO A 106 -9.46 5.40 9.55
C PRO A 106 -9.31 5.87 11.02
N ALA A 107 -10.29 6.60 11.54
CA ALA A 107 -10.34 7.01 12.94
C ALA A 107 -10.44 5.82 13.91
N SER A 108 -11.34 4.85 13.63
CA SER A 108 -11.45 3.63 14.46
C SER A 108 -10.15 2.82 14.42
N ILE A 109 -9.57 2.65 13.22
CA ILE A 109 -8.31 1.92 13.02
C ILE A 109 -7.20 2.54 13.86
N LYS A 110 -7.01 3.87 13.75
CA LYS A 110 -5.98 4.58 14.49
C LYS A 110 -6.17 4.45 16.00
N ALA A 111 -7.37 4.70 16.50
CA ALA A 111 -7.66 4.63 17.94
C ALA A 111 -7.40 3.24 18.52
N SER A 112 -7.80 2.17 17.81
CA SER A 112 -7.57 0.79 18.24
C SER A 112 -6.09 0.41 18.23
N ILE A 113 -5.34 0.83 17.21
CA ILE A 113 -3.91 0.53 17.10
C ILE A 113 -3.09 1.30 18.12
N ASP A 114 -3.35 2.60 18.31
CA ASP A 114 -2.65 3.41 19.31
C ASP A 114 -2.85 2.82 20.72
N SER A 115 -4.10 2.49 21.07
CA SER A 115 -4.43 1.84 22.35
C SER A 115 -3.70 0.51 22.52
N ALA A 116 -3.61 -0.31 21.46
CA ALA A 116 -2.90 -1.59 21.51
C ALA A 116 -1.38 -1.41 21.65
N ILE A 117 -0.79 -0.42 20.95
CA ILE A 117 0.64 -0.10 21.06
C ILE A 117 0.97 0.36 22.48
N ASP A 118 0.18 1.26 23.06
CA ASP A 118 0.40 1.77 24.40
C ASP A 118 0.31 0.67 25.47
N ARG A 119 -0.61 -0.30 25.28
CA ARG A 119 -0.82 -1.42 26.21
C ARG A 119 0.25 -2.51 26.12
N PHE A 120 0.73 -2.83 24.92
CA PHE A 120 1.50 -4.06 24.69
C PHE A 120 2.90 -3.85 24.12
N CYS A 121 3.21 -2.68 23.56
CA CYS A 121 4.49 -2.43 22.88
C CYS A 121 5.41 -1.47 23.65
N VAL A 122 4.93 -0.83 24.72
CA VAL A 122 5.73 0.02 25.60
C VAL A 122 6.46 -0.87 26.60
N ARG A 123 7.80 -0.87 26.57
CA ARG A 123 8.64 -1.65 27.49
C ARG A 123 9.65 -0.77 28.19
N GLU A 124 9.82 -0.99 29.50
CA GLU A 124 10.72 -0.21 30.36
C GLU A 124 12.21 -0.56 30.17
N ASP A 125 12.49 -1.75 29.63
CA ASP A 125 13.84 -2.30 29.44
C ASP A 125 14.53 -1.84 28.14
N GLY A 126 13.87 -0.96 27.36
CA GLY A 126 14.36 -0.50 26.06
C GLY A 126 14.23 -1.54 24.94
N VAL A 127 13.64 -2.72 25.20
CA VAL A 127 13.30 -3.71 24.17
C VAL A 127 12.11 -3.18 23.36
N ARG A 128 12.20 -3.25 22.04
CA ARG A 128 11.12 -2.80 21.17
C ARG A 128 9.99 -3.82 21.17
N GLY A 129 8.75 -3.35 21.33
CA GLY A 129 7.59 -4.17 21.01
C GLY A 129 7.61 -4.63 19.55
N HIS A 130 7.12 -5.84 19.30
CA HIS A 130 7.03 -6.42 17.96
C HIS A 130 5.59 -6.44 17.47
N ILE A 131 5.32 -5.66 16.42
CA ILE A 131 4.06 -5.66 15.69
C ILE A 131 4.21 -6.52 14.43
N VAL A 132 3.31 -7.49 14.25
CA VAL A 132 3.15 -8.22 12.99
C VAL A 132 1.86 -7.76 12.33
N PHE A 133 1.95 -7.27 11.10
CA PHE A 133 0.78 -6.87 10.31
C PHE A 133 0.62 -7.77 9.09
N ASP A 134 -0.46 -8.56 9.05
CA ASP A 134 -0.84 -9.35 7.89
C ASP A 134 -1.67 -8.51 6.91
N THR A 135 -1.07 -8.22 5.76
CA THR A 135 -1.73 -7.47 4.68
C THR A 135 -2.55 -8.38 3.77
N SER A 136 -2.46 -9.71 3.89
CA SER A 136 -2.97 -10.65 2.88
C SER A 136 -4.45 -10.45 2.52
N GLY A 137 -5.32 -10.21 3.51
CA GLY A 137 -6.73 -9.84 3.32
C GLY A 137 -7.07 -8.38 3.62
N SER A 138 -6.06 -7.53 3.71
CA SER A 138 -6.22 -6.11 4.06
C SER A 138 -6.53 -5.29 2.81
N SER A 139 -7.58 -4.46 2.83
CA SER A 139 -7.85 -3.47 1.78
C SER A 139 -6.75 -2.42 1.76
N SER A 140 -6.57 -1.70 0.64
CA SER A 140 -5.58 -0.61 0.58
C SER A 140 -5.81 0.43 1.69
N GLN A 141 -7.07 0.78 1.96
CA GLN A 141 -7.43 1.70 3.04
C GLN A 141 -6.99 1.18 4.41
N LEU A 142 -7.21 -0.11 4.69
CA LEU A 142 -6.77 -0.71 5.95
C LEU A 142 -5.24 -0.67 6.06
N ILE A 143 -4.52 -1.03 4.98
CA ILE A 143 -3.05 -0.99 4.95
C ILE A 143 -2.54 0.43 5.21
N PHE A 144 -3.04 1.44 4.49
CA PHE A 144 -2.66 2.83 4.72
C PHE A 144 -2.93 3.27 6.15
N SER A 145 -4.10 2.94 6.71
CA SER A 145 -4.52 3.43 8.02
C SER A 145 -3.77 2.75 9.17
N VAL A 146 -3.51 1.44 9.06
CA VAL A 146 -2.65 0.70 9.99
C VAL A 146 -1.24 1.28 9.97
N LEU A 147 -0.66 1.43 8.78
CA LEU A 147 0.69 1.97 8.65
C LEU A 147 0.77 3.44 9.06
N ALA A 148 -0.28 4.25 8.87
CA ALA A 148 -0.34 5.61 9.39
C ALA A 148 -0.22 5.63 10.92
N ALA A 149 -0.99 4.77 11.60
CA ALA A 149 -0.96 4.66 13.05
C ALA A 149 0.41 4.18 13.56
N VAL A 150 0.96 3.12 12.95
CA VAL A 150 2.25 2.55 13.35
C VAL A 150 3.41 3.52 13.04
N PHE A 151 3.49 4.08 11.83
CA PHE A 151 4.59 4.95 11.41
C PHE A 151 4.62 6.29 12.15
N ARG A 152 3.45 6.81 12.56
CA ARG A 152 3.35 8.05 13.33
C ARG A 152 3.34 7.84 14.84
N SER A 153 3.42 6.58 15.30
CA SER A 153 3.47 6.27 16.72
C SER A 153 4.73 6.85 17.37
N CYS A 154 4.55 7.42 18.57
CA CYS A 154 5.63 7.87 19.43
C CYS A 154 6.35 6.72 20.15
N VAL A 155 5.98 5.46 19.92
CA VAL A 155 6.65 4.25 20.43
C VAL A 155 7.48 3.64 19.31
N ASN A 156 8.73 3.26 19.62
CA ASN A 156 9.63 2.69 18.62
C ASN A 156 9.47 1.18 18.65
N VAL A 157 8.90 0.62 17.60
CA VAL A 157 8.58 -0.80 17.49
C VAL A 157 9.37 -1.45 16.37
N MET A 158 9.55 -2.76 16.48
CA MET A 158 9.86 -3.62 15.34
C MET A 158 8.55 -3.92 14.62
N LEU A 159 8.51 -3.71 13.31
CA LEU A 159 7.34 -3.96 12.48
C LEU A 159 7.67 -5.04 11.45
N THR A 160 6.97 -6.17 11.49
CA THR A 160 7.01 -7.17 10.43
C THR A 160 5.70 -7.14 9.64
N ILE A 161 5.79 -6.84 8.35
CA ILE A 161 4.66 -6.87 7.43
C ILE A 161 4.67 -8.20 6.70
N LEU A 162 3.56 -8.93 6.77
CA LEU A 162 3.36 -10.19 6.07
C LEU A 162 2.45 -9.98 4.86
N TYR A 163 2.76 -10.69 3.77
CA TYR A 163 1.94 -10.71 2.57
C TYR A 163 1.96 -12.09 1.95
N THR A 164 0.79 -12.69 1.76
CA THR A 164 0.62 -13.93 1.02
C THR A 164 -0.15 -13.65 -0.26
N PRO A 165 0.46 -13.78 -1.47
CA PRO A 165 -0.26 -13.61 -2.73
C PRO A 165 -1.26 -14.76 -2.94
N ALA A 166 -2.20 -14.59 -3.86
CA ALA A 166 -3.05 -15.70 -4.29
C ALA A 166 -2.26 -16.65 -5.18
N LEU A 167 -2.62 -17.94 -5.20
CA LEU A 167 -2.07 -18.85 -6.21
C LEU A 167 -2.59 -18.47 -7.59
N GLN A 168 -3.87 -18.12 -7.66
CA GLN A 168 -4.52 -17.68 -8.88
C GLN A 168 -5.37 -16.47 -8.57
N TYR A 169 -5.27 -15.46 -9.43
CA TYR A 169 -6.20 -14.35 -9.44
C TYR A 169 -7.14 -14.56 -10.60
N HIS A 170 -8.40 -14.19 -10.42
CA HIS A 170 -9.40 -14.40 -11.46
C HIS A 170 -9.01 -13.69 -12.77
N GLU A 171 -8.88 -14.49 -13.81
CA GLU A 171 -8.48 -14.02 -15.12
C GLU A 171 -9.74 -13.74 -15.92
N PRO A 172 -9.93 -12.53 -16.49
CA PRO A 172 -11.07 -12.29 -17.35
C PRO A 172 -11.09 -13.29 -18.51
N SER A 173 -12.28 -13.51 -19.06
CA SER A 173 -12.42 -14.33 -20.27
C SER A 173 -11.48 -13.88 -21.39
N SER A 174 -11.01 -14.83 -22.20
CA SER A 174 -10.05 -14.55 -23.29
C SER A 174 -10.61 -13.57 -24.34
N ALA A 175 -11.94 -13.55 -24.53
CA ALA A 175 -12.63 -12.56 -25.35
C ALA A 175 -12.43 -11.13 -24.78
N ASN A 176 -12.67 -10.93 -23.48
CA ASN A 176 -12.56 -9.63 -22.83
C ASN A 176 -11.11 -9.14 -22.61
N ARG A 177 -10.09 -10.01 -22.71
CA ARG A 177 -8.67 -9.60 -22.69
C ARG A 177 -8.20 -8.94 -23.99
N ASN A 178 -8.83 -9.30 -25.09
CA ASN A 178 -8.46 -8.81 -26.40
C ASN A 178 -9.31 -7.60 -26.80
N GLU A 179 -10.50 -7.45 -26.22
CA GLU A 179 -11.42 -6.34 -26.45
C GLU A 179 -11.20 -5.17 -25.47
N LEU A 180 -11.43 -3.94 -25.95
CA LEU A 180 -11.52 -2.73 -25.13
C LEU A 180 -12.89 -2.71 -24.44
N SER A 181 -13.13 -3.63 -23.51
CA SER A 181 -14.42 -3.68 -22.84
C SER A 181 -14.37 -2.97 -21.50
N PHE A 182 -15.02 -1.81 -21.43
CA PHE A 182 -15.51 -1.25 -20.15
C PHE A 182 -16.73 -2.02 -19.62
N ASP A 183 -17.32 -2.87 -20.46
CA ASP A 183 -18.46 -3.73 -20.19
C ASP A 183 -17.98 -5.13 -19.82
N TRP A 184 -17.32 -5.24 -18.67
CA TRP A 184 -16.99 -6.53 -18.10
C TRP A 184 -18.30 -7.30 -17.85
N GLY A 185 -18.39 -8.54 -18.34
CA GLY A 185 -19.50 -9.41 -17.98
C GLY A 185 -19.54 -9.64 -16.46
N GLU A 186 -20.71 -9.92 -15.89
CA GLU A 186 -20.86 -10.12 -14.43
C GLU A 186 -19.90 -11.18 -13.86
N GLY A 187 -19.53 -12.19 -14.68
CA GLY A 187 -18.56 -13.23 -14.29
C GLY A 187 -17.09 -12.80 -14.30
N ASP A 188 -16.75 -11.66 -14.93
CA ASP A 188 -15.38 -11.13 -15.06
C ASP A 188 -15.10 -9.96 -14.07
N LEU A 189 -16.15 -9.44 -13.42
CA LEU A 189 -16.04 -8.37 -12.43
C LEU A 189 -15.49 -8.91 -11.10
N ARG A 190 -14.57 -8.14 -10.49
CA ARG A 190 -14.11 -8.39 -9.12
C ARG A 190 -14.71 -7.43 -8.09
N GLU A 191 -15.23 -6.31 -8.55
CA GLU A 191 -15.87 -5.28 -7.75
C GLU A 191 -17.07 -4.70 -8.49
N PHE A 192 -18.06 -4.24 -7.72
CA PHE A 192 -19.32 -3.69 -8.24
C PHE A 192 -19.54 -2.29 -7.69
N GLY A 193 -19.68 -1.33 -8.61
CA GLY A 193 -20.04 0.05 -8.32
C GLY A 193 -19.05 0.80 -7.43
N VAL A 194 -19.36 2.06 -7.16
CA VAL A 194 -18.61 2.91 -6.23
C VAL A 194 -19.57 3.47 -5.21
N ALA A 195 -19.42 3.06 -3.95
CA ALA A 195 -20.24 3.53 -2.85
C ALA A 195 -19.90 4.98 -2.48
N GLU A 196 -18.60 5.28 -2.43
CA GLU A 196 -18.10 6.61 -2.06
C GLU A 196 -16.68 6.84 -2.58
N VAL A 197 -16.33 8.12 -2.73
CA VAL A 197 -14.97 8.64 -2.91
C VAL A 197 -14.73 9.63 -1.79
N TYR A 198 -13.57 9.53 -1.14
CA TYR A 198 -13.26 10.34 0.04
C TYR A 198 -11.76 10.63 0.14
N TYR A 199 -11.42 11.71 0.85
CA TYR A 199 -10.07 11.93 1.35
C TYR A 199 -9.85 11.12 2.62
N ASN A 200 -8.76 10.35 2.69
CA ASN A 200 -8.45 9.61 3.90
C ASN A 200 -8.11 10.60 5.04
N GLU A 201 -8.83 10.51 6.15
CA GLU A 201 -8.67 11.41 7.30
C GLU A 201 -7.27 11.40 7.92
N LEU A 202 -6.51 10.33 7.73
CA LEU A 202 -5.13 10.23 8.22
C LEU A 202 -4.12 10.81 7.21
N TYR A 203 -4.52 11.05 5.96
CA TYR A 203 -3.65 11.60 4.91
C TYR A 203 -4.44 12.63 4.10
N GLN A 204 -4.81 13.74 4.73
CA GLN A 204 -5.60 14.79 4.08
C GLN A 204 -4.79 15.63 3.08
N GLY A 205 -3.46 15.60 3.16
CA GLY A 205 -2.58 16.46 2.37
C GLY A 205 -2.62 17.92 2.79
N MET A 206 -1.87 18.77 2.08
CA MET A 206 -1.82 20.22 2.29
C MET A 206 -2.15 20.97 1.00
N HIS A 207 -3.40 20.84 0.55
CA HIS A 207 -3.83 21.45 -0.70
C HIS A 207 -4.07 22.96 -0.56
N GLN A 208 -3.76 23.72 -1.61
CA GLN A 208 -3.92 25.17 -1.69
C GLN A 208 -4.75 25.52 -2.93
N ASP A 209 -5.77 26.37 -2.77
CA ASP A 209 -6.77 26.65 -3.82
C ASP A 209 -6.20 27.11 -5.17
N HIS A 210 -5.03 27.76 -5.17
CA HIS A 210 -4.43 28.34 -6.36
C HIS A 210 -3.49 27.38 -7.11
N LEU A 211 -3.16 26.22 -6.53
CA LEU A 211 -2.26 25.25 -7.15
C LEU A 211 -3.06 24.24 -7.99
N PRO A 212 -2.55 23.84 -9.18
CA PRO A 212 -3.19 22.81 -9.99
C PRO A 212 -3.16 21.44 -9.27
N ALA A 213 -4.12 20.57 -9.59
CA ALA A 213 -4.12 19.20 -9.11
C ALA A 213 -3.07 18.35 -9.86
N TYR A 214 -2.35 17.51 -9.11
CA TYR A 214 -1.44 16.50 -9.64
C TYR A 214 -1.73 15.15 -8.96
N VAL A 215 -1.78 14.08 -9.75
CA VAL A 215 -2.20 12.77 -9.27
C VAL A 215 -1.12 11.73 -9.51
N ILE A 216 -0.75 11.01 -8.47
CA ILE A 216 0.03 9.78 -8.59
C ILE A 216 -0.94 8.61 -8.46
N ALA A 217 -1.15 7.86 -9.53
CA ALA A 217 -2.18 6.82 -9.59
C ALA A 217 -1.54 5.44 -9.73
N PHE A 218 -1.87 4.52 -8.82
CA PHE A 218 -1.62 3.08 -8.96
C PHE A 218 -2.93 2.44 -9.46
N PRO A 219 -3.11 2.29 -10.78
CA PRO A 219 -4.35 1.83 -11.37
C PRO A 219 -4.61 0.35 -11.12
N SER A 220 -5.87 -0.05 -11.31
CA SER A 220 -6.29 -1.44 -11.48
C SER A 220 -6.95 -1.59 -12.86
N MET A 221 -7.14 -2.83 -13.31
CA MET A 221 -7.88 -3.11 -14.55
C MET A 221 -9.37 -2.73 -14.45
N PHE A 222 -9.91 -2.64 -13.22
CA PHE A 222 -11.24 -2.11 -12.95
C PHE A 222 -11.12 -0.62 -12.69
N THR A 223 -11.63 0.17 -13.64
CA THR A 223 -11.36 1.61 -13.71
C THR A 223 -12.46 2.47 -13.12
N GLU A 224 -13.63 1.92 -12.78
CA GLU A 224 -14.78 2.71 -12.30
C GLU A 224 -14.41 3.54 -11.07
N ARG A 225 -13.80 2.92 -10.06
CA ARG A 225 -13.31 3.63 -8.87
C ARG A 225 -12.27 4.68 -9.23
N LEU A 226 -11.32 4.37 -10.12
CA LEU A 226 -10.28 5.30 -10.54
C LEU A 226 -10.89 6.53 -11.24
N GLN A 227 -11.83 6.33 -12.17
CA GLN A 227 -12.56 7.41 -12.83
C GLN A 227 -13.28 8.31 -11.82
N ARG A 228 -13.98 7.70 -10.84
CA ARG A 228 -14.68 8.46 -9.81
C ARG A 228 -13.71 9.26 -8.93
N SER A 229 -12.58 8.68 -8.56
CA SER A 229 -11.53 9.38 -7.80
C SER A 229 -10.91 10.55 -8.58
N LEU A 230 -10.63 10.35 -9.87
CA LEU A 230 -10.10 11.42 -10.73
C LEU A 230 -11.12 12.55 -10.92
N GLY A 231 -12.39 12.20 -11.15
CA GLY A 231 -13.49 13.17 -11.23
C GLY A 231 -13.68 13.96 -9.93
N HIS A 232 -13.53 13.32 -8.77
CA HIS A 232 -13.57 13.99 -7.46
C HIS A 232 -12.45 15.03 -7.30
N LEU A 233 -11.29 14.79 -7.91
CA LEU A 233 -10.15 15.71 -7.91
C LEU A 233 -10.25 16.79 -9.00
N GLY A 234 -11.32 16.80 -9.81
CA GLY A 234 -11.44 17.70 -10.97
C GLY A 234 -10.43 17.39 -12.08
N VAL A 235 -9.81 16.20 -12.05
CA VAL A 235 -8.86 15.74 -13.06
C VAL A 235 -9.65 14.90 -14.08
N GLY A 236 -10.06 15.54 -15.17
CA GLY A 236 -10.86 14.90 -16.23
C GLY A 236 -10.04 14.63 -17.50
N PRO A 237 -10.61 13.91 -18.48
CA PRO A 237 -9.99 13.60 -19.77
C PRO A 237 -9.91 14.80 -20.74
N LEU A 238 -10.16 16.01 -20.26
CA LEU A 238 -10.03 17.23 -21.06
C LEU A 238 -8.55 17.59 -21.23
N VAL A 239 -8.24 18.36 -22.29
CA VAL A 239 -6.89 18.80 -22.69
C VAL A 239 -6.03 19.19 -21.48
N GLY A 240 -4.86 18.55 -21.31
CA GLY A 240 -3.90 18.83 -20.23
C GLY A 240 -3.80 17.75 -19.15
N ALA A 241 -4.68 16.73 -19.15
CA ALA A 241 -4.65 15.62 -18.21
C ALA A 241 -3.31 14.85 -18.22
N GLU A 242 -2.63 14.81 -19.37
CA GLU A 242 -1.33 14.15 -19.55
C GLU A 242 -0.22 14.73 -18.66
N LYS A 243 -0.36 15.98 -18.18
CA LYS A 243 0.59 16.61 -17.26
C LYS A 243 0.14 16.57 -15.80
N SER A 244 -1.10 16.16 -15.56
CA SER A 244 -1.72 16.17 -14.24
C SER A 244 -1.77 14.79 -13.58
N ILE A 245 -1.39 13.73 -14.30
CA ILE A 245 -1.40 12.36 -13.78
C ILE A 245 -0.11 11.63 -14.14
N HIS A 246 0.50 11.00 -13.13
CA HIS A 246 1.54 9.99 -13.29
C HIS A 246 1.01 8.60 -12.97
N TRP A 247 1.11 7.68 -13.92
CA TRP A 247 0.64 6.30 -13.77
C TRP A 247 1.75 5.39 -13.24
N VAL A 248 1.48 4.64 -12.18
CA VAL A 248 2.39 3.61 -11.66
C VAL A 248 1.86 2.23 -12.07
N LEU A 249 2.26 1.78 -13.26
CA LEU A 249 1.79 0.53 -13.83
C LEU A 249 2.43 -0.67 -13.11
N PRO A 250 1.67 -1.73 -12.79
CA PRO A 250 2.25 -2.90 -12.17
C PRO A 250 3.13 -3.67 -13.18
N SER A 251 4.26 -4.17 -12.69
CA SER A 251 5.06 -5.18 -13.35
C SER A 251 5.17 -6.43 -12.48
N THR A 252 5.55 -7.54 -13.09
CA THR A 252 5.80 -8.79 -12.39
C THR A 252 6.73 -9.65 -13.21
N SER A 253 7.65 -10.34 -12.53
CA SER A 253 8.51 -11.36 -13.14
C SER A 253 7.75 -12.66 -13.48
N HIS A 254 6.54 -12.86 -12.92
CA HIS A 254 5.71 -14.03 -13.20
C HIS A 254 5.03 -13.91 -14.57
N SER A 255 5.42 -14.77 -15.52
CA SER A 255 4.88 -14.83 -16.89
C SER A 255 3.35 -14.85 -16.92
N ASP A 256 2.73 -15.60 -16.02
CA ASP A 256 1.29 -15.84 -15.97
C ASP A 256 0.48 -14.60 -15.57
N HIS A 257 1.14 -13.53 -15.17
CA HIS A 257 0.51 -12.29 -14.73
C HIS A 257 0.91 -11.07 -15.56
N GLN A 258 1.75 -11.24 -16.58
CA GLN A 258 2.17 -10.15 -17.49
C GLN A 258 0.97 -9.52 -18.22
N TRP A 259 -0.08 -10.30 -18.48
CA TRP A 259 -1.30 -9.81 -19.13
C TRP A 259 -1.99 -8.68 -18.35
N ARG A 260 -1.83 -8.60 -17.02
CA ARG A 260 -2.48 -7.56 -16.19
C ARG A 260 -2.00 -6.17 -16.54
N ARG A 261 -0.70 -6.01 -16.75
CA ARG A 261 -0.11 -4.74 -17.15
C ARG A 261 -0.71 -4.28 -18.47
N MET A 262 -0.69 -5.16 -19.47
CA MET A 262 -1.25 -4.86 -20.80
C MET A 262 -2.72 -4.48 -20.72
N GLN A 263 -3.51 -5.18 -19.91
CA GLN A 263 -4.93 -4.87 -19.76
C GLN A 263 -5.14 -3.50 -19.10
N ILE A 264 -4.39 -3.19 -18.03
CA ILE A 264 -4.45 -1.88 -17.39
C ILE A 264 -4.10 -0.77 -18.38
N GLU A 265 -3.02 -0.95 -19.14
CA GLU A 265 -2.54 0.03 -20.11
C GLU A 265 -3.61 0.29 -21.21
N LYS A 266 -4.25 -0.77 -21.72
CA LYS A 266 -5.40 -0.66 -22.63
C LYS A 266 -6.58 0.09 -22.01
N CYS A 267 -6.97 -0.28 -20.78
CA CYS A 267 -8.09 0.38 -20.10
C CYS A 267 -7.81 1.87 -19.88
N LEU A 268 -6.60 2.24 -19.47
CA LEU A 268 -6.21 3.64 -19.25
C LEU A 268 -6.16 4.44 -20.55
N ALA A 269 -5.61 3.87 -21.62
CA ALA A 269 -5.59 4.51 -22.93
C ALA A 269 -7.00 4.83 -23.43
N ALA A 270 -7.97 3.94 -23.16
CA ALA A 270 -9.36 4.15 -23.54
C ALA A 270 -10.09 5.19 -22.66
N LEU A 271 -9.67 5.40 -21.41
CA LEU A 271 -10.22 6.44 -20.52
C LEU A 271 -9.82 7.86 -20.95
N PHE A 272 -8.60 7.98 -21.46
CA PHE A 272 -7.98 9.23 -21.83
C PHE A 272 -7.59 9.11 -23.31
N PRO A 273 -8.50 9.45 -24.24
CA PRO A 273 -8.17 9.45 -25.66
C PRO A 273 -7.13 10.54 -25.94
N TYR A 274 -5.86 10.24 -25.70
CA TYR A 274 -4.74 11.13 -25.99
C TYR A 274 -4.61 11.24 -27.51
N GLY A 275 -4.83 12.45 -28.05
CA GLY A 275 -4.40 12.82 -29.39
C GLY A 275 -4.78 11.85 -30.53
N ALA A 276 -6.01 11.32 -30.54
CA ALA A 276 -6.51 10.59 -31.70
C ALA A 276 -6.83 11.60 -32.83
N GLU A 277 -5.80 12.14 -33.46
CA GLU A 277 -5.96 12.99 -34.64
C GLU A 277 -6.43 12.17 -35.87
N GLU A 278 -6.23 10.85 -35.86
CA GLU A 278 -6.67 9.96 -36.93
C GLU A 278 -7.53 8.77 -36.42
N PRO A 279 -8.64 8.43 -37.13
CA PRO A 279 -9.39 7.21 -36.87
C PRO A 279 -8.52 5.96 -37.13
N GLY A 280 -8.21 5.19 -36.09
CA GLY A 280 -7.47 3.92 -36.20
C GLY A 280 -6.07 3.92 -35.59
N SER A 281 -5.58 5.05 -35.06
CA SER A 281 -4.33 5.06 -34.29
C SER A 281 -4.46 4.30 -32.97
N VAL A 282 -3.48 3.47 -32.63
CA VAL A 282 -3.42 2.79 -31.32
C VAL A 282 -3.23 3.85 -30.24
N GLN A 283 -4.20 4.00 -29.35
CA GLN A 283 -4.08 4.87 -28.18
C GLN A 283 -3.06 4.25 -27.23
N THR A 284 -1.99 4.99 -26.96
CA THR A 284 -0.96 4.62 -25.97
C THR A 284 -0.82 5.74 -24.95
N LEU A 285 -0.44 5.40 -23.73
CA LEU A 285 -0.08 6.40 -22.74
C LEU A 285 1.13 7.22 -23.23
N PRO A 286 1.17 8.54 -22.99
CA PRO A 286 2.32 9.36 -23.33
C PRO A 286 3.64 8.79 -22.75
N LEU A 287 4.71 8.86 -23.54
CA LEU A 287 6.06 8.63 -23.01
C LEU A 287 6.28 9.67 -21.89
N ASP A 288 6.77 9.20 -20.74
CA ASP A 288 6.98 9.96 -19.49
C ASP A 288 5.77 10.17 -18.57
N SER A 289 4.54 9.77 -18.96
CA SER A 289 3.39 9.85 -18.04
C SER A 289 3.26 8.65 -17.11
N TYR A 290 4.21 7.71 -17.15
CA TYR A 290 4.14 6.49 -16.35
C TYR A 290 5.49 5.90 -15.95
N SER A 291 5.48 5.11 -14.88
CA SER A 291 6.57 4.24 -14.44
C SER A 291 6.04 2.83 -14.22
N CYS A 292 6.92 1.83 -14.24
CA CYS A 292 6.56 0.46 -13.89
C CYS A 292 7.08 0.12 -12.50
N CYS A 293 6.25 -0.53 -11.68
CA CYS A 293 6.65 -0.99 -10.36
C CYS A 293 6.30 -2.45 -10.18
N ASP A 294 7.26 -3.27 -9.72
CA ASP A 294 6.96 -4.66 -9.41
C ASP A 294 5.93 -4.73 -8.28
N VAL A 295 4.97 -5.65 -8.40
CA VAL A 295 3.89 -5.82 -7.41
C VAL A 295 4.38 -6.27 -6.03
N PHE A 296 5.60 -6.81 -5.93
CA PHE A 296 6.27 -7.16 -4.68
C PHE A 296 7.30 -6.12 -4.22
N ASP A 297 7.64 -5.12 -5.03
CA ASP A 297 8.67 -4.14 -4.68
C ASP A 297 8.08 -2.88 -4.03
N TYR A 298 7.85 -2.96 -2.72
CA TYR A 298 7.35 -1.83 -1.95
C TYR A 298 8.37 -0.67 -1.88
N ALA A 299 9.67 -0.96 -1.95
CA ALA A 299 10.71 0.06 -1.83
C ALA A 299 10.73 0.92 -3.10
N HIS A 300 10.61 0.29 -4.27
CA HIS A 300 10.47 1.01 -5.53
C HIS A 300 9.14 1.77 -5.65
N ALA A 301 8.05 1.24 -5.09
CA ALA A 301 6.79 2.00 -4.99
C ALA A 301 6.96 3.29 -4.17
N ALA A 302 7.71 3.24 -3.07
CA ALA A 302 8.06 4.43 -2.29
C ALA A 302 8.96 5.39 -3.09
N GLU A 303 9.96 4.87 -3.79
CA GLU A 303 10.85 5.64 -4.68
C GLU A 303 10.06 6.45 -5.70
N ILE A 304 9.17 5.81 -6.46
CA ILE A 304 8.36 6.47 -7.48
C ILE A 304 7.50 7.58 -6.87
N VAL A 305 6.82 7.33 -5.75
CA VAL A 305 6.02 8.37 -5.08
C VAL A 305 6.92 9.54 -4.68
N MET A 306 8.07 9.29 -4.08
CA MET A 306 8.99 10.35 -3.66
C MET A 306 9.54 11.15 -4.84
N GLU A 307 9.93 10.50 -5.93
CA GLU A 307 10.42 11.15 -7.16
C GLU A 307 9.36 12.06 -7.77
N GLN A 308 8.11 11.60 -7.82
CA GLN A 308 7.00 12.39 -8.34
C GLN A 308 6.68 13.59 -7.43
N VAL A 309 6.80 13.45 -6.11
CA VAL A 309 6.57 14.58 -5.22
C VAL A 309 7.74 15.58 -5.28
N GLU A 310 9.00 15.13 -5.42
CA GLU A 310 10.15 16.03 -5.65
C GLU A 310 10.07 16.74 -7.01
N SER A 311 9.60 16.07 -8.07
CA SER A 311 9.53 16.64 -9.42
C SER A 311 8.55 17.81 -9.54
N GLN A 312 7.48 17.80 -8.74
CA GLN A 312 6.50 18.88 -8.71
C GLN A 312 6.97 20.12 -7.95
N GLY A 313 8.01 20.02 -7.10
CA GLY A 313 8.65 21.18 -6.47
C GLY A 313 7.73 22.10 -5.64
N GLY A 314 6.57 21.60 -5.18
CA GLY A 314 5.57 22.41 -4.48
C GLY A 314 4.66 23.25 -5.39
N CYS A 315 4.69 23.02 -6.70
CA CYS A 315 3.88 23.75 -7.68
C CYS A 315 2.50 23.12 -7.95
N ALA A 316 2.10 22.09 -7.19
CA ALA A 316 0.84 21.38 -7.38
C ALA A 316 0.28 20.82 -6.07
N ASN A 317 -1.04 20.65 -6.03
CA ASN A 317 -1.77 19.88 -5.03
C ASN A 317 -1.66 18.40 -5.36
N ILE A 318 -0.84 17.67 -4.61
CA ILE A 318 -0.53 16.27 -4.92
C ILE A 318 -1.51 15.35 -4.21
N SER A 319 -2.12 14.46 -4.98
CA SER A 319 -3.01 13.40 -4.50
C SER A 319 -2.50 12.03 -4.95
N LEU A 320 -2.60 11.04 -4.09
CA LEU A 320 -2.31 9.65 -4.40
C LEU A 320 -3.62 8.86 -4.46
N ILE A 321 -3.84 8.13 -5.56
CA ILE A 321 -4.92 7.17 -5.72
C ILE A 321 -4.29 5.79 -5.83
N HIS A 322 -4.66 4.84 -4.96
CA HIS A 322 -4.04 3.52 -4.96
C HIS A 322 -5.03 2.36 -5.05
N MET A 323 -5.06 1.72 -6.21
CA MET A 323 -5.84 0.52 -6.54
C MET A 323 -4.94 -0.65 -6.97
N GLY A 324 -3.62 -0.49 -6.84
CA GLY A 324 -2.59 -1.48 -7.17
C GLY A 324 -2.42 -2.59 -6.13
N ALA A 325 -1.23 -3.20 -6.13
CA ALA A 325 -0.92 -4.35 -5.30
C ALA A 325 -0.69 -4.00 -3.82
N LYS A 326 -0.93 -4.97 -2.93
CA LYS A 326 -0.90 -4.75 -1.48
C LYS A 326 0.50 -4.35 -0.96
N LEU A 327 1.59 -4.90 -1.51
CA LEU A 327 2.94 -4.48 -1.14
C LEU A 327 3.30 -3.10 -1.70
N GLN A 328 2.82 -2.73 -2.89
CA GLN A 328 2.97 -1.36 -3.38
C GLN A 328 2.30 -0.35 -2.42
N THR A 329 1.16 -0.72 -1.83
CA THR A 329 0.48 0.09 -0.80
C THR A 329 1.38 0.34 0.41
N VAL A 330 2.19 -0.64 0.82
CA VAL A 330 3.16 -0.47 1.93
C VAL A 330 4.19 0.61 1.59
N GLY A 331 4.72 0.57 0.37
CA GLY A 331 5.66 1.57 -0.14
C GLY A 331 5.07 2.97 -0.20
N ALA A 332 3.88 3.08 -0.81
CA ALA A 332 3.14 4.34 -0.88
C ALA A 332 2.83 4.88 0.53
N ALA A 333 2.42 4.03 1.48
CA ALA A 333 2.16 4.45 2.86
C ALA A 333 3.41 4.97 3.56
N LEU A 334 4.57 4.33 3.34
CA LEU A 334 5.85 4.80 3.87
C LEU A 334 6.24 6.18 3.28
N ALA A 335 6.04 6.38 1.98
CA ALA A 335 6.27 7.68 1.35
C ALA A 335 5.33 8.77 1.91
N LEU A 336 4.04 8.46 2.07
CA LEU A 336 3.04 9.38 2.65
C LEU A 336 3.31 9.68 4.14
N ALA A 337 3.93 8.76 4.89
CA ALA A 337 4.38 9.03 6.25
C ALA A 337 5.52 10.06 6.29
N ALA A 338 6.29 10.19 5.21
CA ALA A 338 7.35 11.19 5.06
C ALA A 338 6.90 12.48 4.38
N ARG A 339 5.84 12.45 3.56
CA ARG A 339 5.33 13.57 2.77
C ARG A 339 3.91 13.95 3.19
N PRO A 340 3.73 14.69 4.31
CA PRO A 340 2.42 15.07 4.82
C PRO A 340 1.65 16.01 3.89
N GLU A 341 2.31 16.62 2.89
CA GLU A 341 1.67 17.45 1.87
C GLU A 341 0.84 16.64 0.85
N VAL A 342 1.06 15.34 0.73
CA VAL A 342 0.35 14.46 -0.21
C VAL A 342 -0.95 13.97 0.40
N ALA A 343 -2.07 14.19 -0.30
CA ALA A 343 -3.37 13.64 0.08
C ALA A 343 -3.53 12.20 -0.41
N LEU A 344 -4.19 11.33 0.36
CA LEU A 344 -4.63 10.03 -0.10
C LEU A 344 -6.13 10.09 -0.43
N VAL A 345 -6.46 9.73 -1.67
CA VAL A 345 -7.86 9.61 -2.12
C VAL A 345 -8.23 8.14 -2.21
N GLY A 346 -9.25 7.76 -1.46
CA GLY A 346 -9.84 6.44 -1.47
C GLY A 346 -11.14 6.38 -2.28
N ALA A 347 -11.47 5.18 -2.74
CA ALA A 347 -12.78 4.87 -3.30
C ALA A 347 -13.21 3.49 -2.82
N ARG A 348 -14.43 3.40 -2.27
CA ARG A 348 -15.00 2.17 -1.73
C ARG A 348 -15.96 1.55 -2.76
N PRO A 349 -15.83 0.26 -3.10
CA PRO A 349 -16.83 -0.40 -3.93
C PRO A 349 -18.10 -0.68 -3.10
N ILE A 350 -19.22 -0.93 -3.78
CA ILE A 350 -20.45 -1.36 -3.11
C ILE A 350 -20.30 -2.81 -2.65
N ALA A 351 -19.71 -3.66 -3.49
CA ALA A 351 -19.43 -5.06 -3.16
C ALA A 351 -18.22 -5.58 -3.94
N PHE A 352 -17.64 -6.68 -3.45
CA PHE A 352 -16.67 -7.49 -4.18
C PHE A 352 -17.30 -8.80 -4.66
N ALA A 353 -16.82 -9.33 -5.78
CA ALA A 353 -17.17 -10.65 -6.26
C ALA A 353 -16.35 -11.72 -5.51
N ALA A 354 -16.73 -12.06 -4.28
CA ALA A 354 -15.91 -12.89 -3.39
C ALA A 354 -15.55 -14.26 -4.00
N GLN A 355 -16.47 -14.85 -4.77
CA GLN A 355 -16.30 -16.16 -5.42
C GLN A 355 -15.31 -16.14 -6.59
N THR A 356 -15.16 -14.99 -7.25
CA THR A 356 -14.32 -14.79 -8.43
C THR A 356 -13.19 -13.80 -8.14
N TYR A 357 -12.83 -13.56 -6.87
CA TYR A 357 -11.77 -12.58 -6.57
C TYR A 357 -10.38 -13.18 -6.76
N SER A 358 -10.10 -14.28 -6.05
CA SER A 358 -8.85 -15.04 -6.12
C SER A 358 -9.00 -16.41 -5.46
N THR A 359 -8.08 -17.33 -5.76
CA THR A 359 -8.03 -18.67 -5.17
C THR A 359 -6.60 -19.09 -4.81
N GLY A 360 -6.50 -19.98 -3.82
CA GLY A 360 -5.30 -20.49 -3.23
C GLY A 360 -4.50 -19.51 -2.37
N LYS A 361 -3.52 -20.05 -1.66
CA LYS A 361 -2.55 -19.33 -0.83
C LYS A 361 -1.16 -19.56 -1.41
N GLY A 362 -0.52 -18.50 -1.89
CA GLY A 362 0.87 -18.53 -2.35
C GLY A 362 1.87 -18.60 -1.19
N GLU A 363 3.14 -18.35 -1.49
CA GLU A 363 4.19 -18.29 -0.47
C GLU A 363 4.10 -16.98 0.33
N THR A 364 4.01 -17.07 1.65
CA THR A 364 4.02 -15.89 2.54
C THR A 364 5.39 -15.22 2.52
N GLN A 365 5.39 -13.94 2.14
CA GLN A 365 6.54 -13.05 2.17
C GLN A 365 6.49 -12.17 3.44
N ALA A 366 7.65 -11.66 3.84
CA ALA A 366 7.84 -10.80 4.99
C ALA A 366 8.75 -9.61 4.68
N VAL A 367 8.46 -8.48 5.31
CA VAL A 367 9.33 -7.29 5.37
C VAL A 367 9.46 -6.90 6.83
N THR A 368 10.67 -6.89 7.37
CA THR A 368 10.90 -6.57 8.79
C THR A 368 11.67 -5.27 8.94
N PHE A 369 11.01 -4.27 9.51
CA PHE A 369 11.62 -3.03 9.96
C PHE A 369 12.04 -3.20 11.42
N GLU A 370 13.35 -3.34 11.66
CA GLU A 370 13.94 -3.41 13.01
C GLU A 370 13.58 -2.19 13.89
N SER A 371 13.36 -1.04 13.24
CA SER A 371 12.83 0.16 13.85
C SER A 371 11.96 0.89 12.84
N GLN A 372 10.65 0.95 13.11
CA GLN A 372 9.73 1.68 12.24
C GLN A 372 10.13 3.17 12.11
N ARG A 373 10.58 3.79 13.21
CA ARG A 373 11.00 5.20 13.19
C ARG A 373 12.24 5.44 12.35
N ALA A 374 13.20 4.52 12.38
CA ALA A 374 14.40 4.65 11.56
C ALA A 374 14.06 4.58 10.06
N ALA A 375 13.12 3.71 9.69
CA ALA A 375 12.65 3.59 8.31
C ALA A 375 11.93 4.88 7.84
N VAL A 376 10.99 5.39 8.63
CA VAL A 376 10.29 6.66 8.34
C VAL A 376 11.28 7.82 8.25
N LYS A 377 12.21 7.90 9.22
CA LYS A 377 13.24 8.94 9.24
C LYS A 377 14.16 8.89 8.02
N ALA A 378 14.55 7.70 7.56
CA ALA A 378 15.39 7.57 6.38
C ALA A 378 14.74 8.22 5.14
N ILE A 379 13.42 8.09 5.00
CA ILE A 379 12.65 8.70 3.90
C ILE A 379 12.40 10.20 4.16
N GLN A 380 12.10 10.61 5.38
CA GLN A 380 11.94 12.03 5.74
C GLN A 380 13.22 12.84 5.55
N ASP A 381 14.38 12.24 5.77
CA ASP A 381 15.67 12.90 5.63
C ASP A 381 16.11 13.06 4.16
N ILE A 382 15.34 12.53 3.18
CA ILE A 382 15.59 12.79 1.76
C ILE A 382 15.60 14.29 1.52
N GLY A 383 16.63 14.77 0.83
CA GLY A 383 16.84 16.19 0.60
C GLY A 383 17.58 16.94 1.70
N SER A 384 17.71 16.36 2.89
CA SER A 384 18.49 16.93 3.98
C SER A 384 20.00 16.79 3.76
N LEU A 385 20.77 17.63 4.44
CA LEU A 385 22.23 17.65 4.37
C LEU A 385 22.84 16.71 5.42
N LYS A 386 23.82 15.90 5.00
CA LYS A 386 24.60 15.01 5.87
C LYS A 386 26.08 15.35 5.80
N ILE A 387 26.71 15.40 6.97
CA ILE A 387 28.17 15.54 7.11
C ILE A 387 28.79 14.16 7.00
N VAL A 388 29.78 13.99 6.13
CA VAL A 388 30.56 12.76 5.98
C VAL A 388 32.05 13.05 6.14
N PRO A 389 32.85 12.12 6.68
CA PRO A 389 34.30 12.27 6.77
C PRO A 389 34.92 12.56 5.38
N GLY A 390 35.85 13.53 5.34
CA GLY A 390 36.45 14.06 4.12
C GLY A 390 37.41 13.12 3.41
#